data_AF-A0A7Y4VNE5-F1
#
_entry.id   AF-A0A7Y4VNE5-F1
#
_cell.length_a   1.000
_cell.length_b   1.000
_cell.length_c   1.000
_cell.angle_alpha   90.00
_cell.angle_beta   90.00
_cell.angle_gamma   90.00
#
_symmetry.space_group_name_H-M   'P 1'
#
loop_
_entity.id
_entity.type
_entity.pdbx_description
1 polymer ?
#
loop_
_entity_poly.entity_id
_entity_poly.type
_entity_poly.pdbx_seq_one_letter_code
_entity_poly.pdbx_strand_id
1 'polypeptide(L)'
;MKLIITTFLFVLTTAILFGQSNGDEPYRNIDEIKLVDELEHSQQKLNLSLQHKEYLEDGIVQTHWIWKKQKRNKTIYFMTLSIGGKIFYREFYKRSLTEDFERMSYETLHTSVDNFLLDRVNKTRQSEINVDHLSRLPKRSVFGEACFYSATLPEDGLEMMKLVKEKNVTELEQSLRSINPVKQVYAYLGLKLLQATDSIQITDESTKRMMELEKSTTAVYSCSGCTQWEFIAVKDHLTSENVTRFMNRWKRTK
;
A
#
# COMPACT_ATOMS: atom_id res chain seq x y z
N MET A 1 -50.50 26.61 30.12
CA MET A 1 -50.00 26.37 28.75
C MET A 1 -48.53 26.73 28.51
N LYS A 2 -47.74 27.14 29.53
CA LYS A 2 -46.28 27.39 29.39
C LYS A 2 -45.37 26.27 29.95
N LEU A 3 -45.93 25.27 30.64
CA LEU A 3 -45.15 24.22 31.32
C LEU A 3 -44.90 22.96 30.47
N ILE A 4 -45.63 22.79 29.37
CA ILE A 4 -45.54 21.60 28.49
C ILE A 4 -44.51 21.82 27.36
N ILE A 5 -44.17 23.06 27.05
CA ILE A 5 -43.22 23.40 25.97
C ILE A 5 -41.76 23.21 26.42
N THR A 6 -41.47 23.39 27.71
CA THR A 6 -40.10 23.30 28.25
C THR A 6 -39.61 21.85 28.39
N THR A 7 -40.49 20.90 28.67
CA THR A 7 -40.13 19.48 28.78
C THR A 7 -39.90 18.83 27.42
N PHE A 8 -40.60 19.28 26.37
CA PHE A 8 -40.41 18.76 25.01
C PHE A 8 -39.10 19.23 24.37
N LEU A 9 -38.61 20.43 24.71
CA LEU A 9 -37.31 20.91 24.25
C LEU A 9 -36.12 20.16 24.87
N PHE A 10 -36.25 19.68 26.12
CA PHE A 10 -35.15 18.99 26.80
C PHE A 10 -34.96 17.53 26.34
N VAL A 11 -36.04 16.87 25.91
CA VAL A 11 -35.97 15.50 25.37
C VAL A 11 -35.40 15.49 23.94
N LEU A 12 -35.68 16.52 23.14
CA LEU A 12 -35.11 16.65 21.79
C LEU A 12 -33.61 16.97 21.81
N THR A 13 -33.12 17.80 22.74
CA THR A 13 -31.68 18.11 22.80
C THR A 13 -30.84 16.92 23.26
N THR A 14 -31.34 16.07 24.17
CA THR A 14 -30.65 14.84 24.53
C THR A 14 -30.65 13.81 23.39
N ALA A 15 -31.74 13.67 22.63
CA ALA A 15 -31.79 12.73 21.51
C ALA A 15 -30.87 13.13 20.34
N ILE A 16 -30.65 14.44 20.13
CA ILE A 16 -29.74 14.95 19.10
C ILE A 16 -28.27 14.78 19.54
N LEU A 17 -27.96 14.85 20.83
CA LEU A 17 -26.61 14.62 21.36
C LEU A 17 -26.22 13.12 21.41
N PHE A 18 -27.17 12.21 21.61
CA PHE A 18 -26.92 10.76 21.51
C PHE A 18 -26.94 10.21 20.07
N GLY A 19 -27.39 11.02 19.09
CA GLY A 19 -27.45 10.65 17.68
C GLY A 19 -26.14 10.78 16.91
N GLN A 20 -25.10 11.41 17.48
CA GLN A 20 -23.83 11.68 16.81
C GLN A 20 -22.64 10.82 17.29
N SER A 21 -22.82 9.96 18.29
CA SER A 21 -21.73 9.15 18.87
C SER A 21 -21.52 7.77 18.23
N ASN A 22 -22.42 7.29 17.37
CA ASN A 22 -22.41 5.90 16.90
C ASN A 22 -21.66 5.67 15.58
N GLY A 23 -21.01 6.72 15.03
CA GLY A 23 -20.23 6.63 13.79
C GLY A 23 -18.86 5.96 13.98
N ASP A 24 -18.21 6.22 15.11
CA ASP A 24 -16.80 5.83 15.37
C ASP A 24 -16.64 4.60 16.27
N GLU A 25 -17.70 4.25 17.01
CA GLU A 25 -17.76 3.07 17.88
C GLU A 25 -17.34 1.74 17.20
N PRO A 26 -17.68 1.44 15.93
CA PRO A 26 -17.28 0.18 15.30
C PRO A 26 -15.77 -0.07 15.22
N TYR A 27 -14.97 0.98 15.06
CA TYR A 27 -13.52 0.85 14.84
C TYR A 27 -12.74 0.88 16.16
N ARG A 28 -13.28 1.53 17.19
CA ARG A 28 -12.59 1.77 18.47
C ARG A 28 -12.03 0.51 19.11
N ASN A 29 -12.83 -0.56 19.15
CA ASN A 29 -12.41 -1.85 19.72
C ASN A 29 -11.23 -2.49 18.98
N ILE A 30 -11.08 -2.23 17.68
CA ILE A 30 -9.96 -2.74 16.87
C ILE A 30 -8.75 -1.80 17.00
N ASP A 31 -8.97 -0.49 17.07
CA ASP A 31 -7.91 0.52 17.22
C ASP A 31 -7.17 0.44 18.55
N GLU A 32 -7.83 -0.04 19.60
CA GLU A 32 -7.22 -0.31 20.91
C GLU A 32 -6.18 -1.42 20.84
N ILE A 33 -6.27 -2.33 19.86
CA ILE A 33 -5.31 -3.42 19.65
C ILE A 33 -4.03 -2.89 18.98
N LYS A 34 -2.90 -3.03 19.67
CA LYS A 34 -1.60 -2.50 19.23
C LYS A 34 -0.67 -3.55 18.65
N LEU A 35 -0.94 -4.83 18.86
CA LEU A 35 -0.11 -5.92 18.35
C LEU A 35 -0.86 -6.76 17.31
N VAL A 36 -0.15 -7.20 16.28
CA VAL A 36 -0.72 -8.10 15.24
C VAL A 36 -1.16 -9.43 15.84
N ASP A 37 -0.39 -9.99 16.78
CA ASP A 37 -0.73 -11.29 17.39
C ASP A 37 -2.00 -11.21 18.24
N GLU A 38 -2.24 -10.09 18.93
CA GLU A 38 -3.48 -9.83 19.67
C GLU A 38 -4.69 -9.74 18.71
N LEU A 39 -4.48 -9.13 17.54
CA LEU A 39 -5.49 -9.01 16.50
C LEU A 39 -5.84 -10.38 15.89
N GLU A 40 -4.83 -11.21 15.61
CA GLU A 40 -4.99 -12.59 15.15
C GLU A 40 -5.72 -13.45 16.16
N HIS A 41 -5.35 -13.34 17.44
CA HIS A 41 -6.00 -14.05 18.54
C HIS A 41 -7.48 -13.63 18.68
N SER A 42 -7.77 -12.35 18.46
CA SER A 42 -9.12 -11.78 18.60
C SER A 42 -9.96 -11.85 17.32
N GLN A 43 -9.43 -12.40 16.21
CA GLN A 43 -10.05 -12.27 14.89
C GLN A 43 -11.49 -12.81 14.83
N GLN A 44 -11.78 -13.94 15.48
CA GLN A 44 -13.12 -14.53 15.52
C GLN A 44 -14.11 -13.63 16.27
N LYS A 45 -13.71 -13.12 17.44
CA LYS A 45 -14.50 -12.19 18.26
C LYS A 45 -14.80 -10.89 17.52
N LEU A 46 -13.85 -10.42 16.71
CA LEU A 46 -13.94 -9.17 15.95
C LEU A 46 -14.58 -9.34 14.57
N ASN A 47 -14.93 -10.57 14.16
CA ASN A 47 -15.38 -10.90 12.81
C ASN A 47 -14.38 -10.50 11.71
N LEU A 48 -13.09 -10.56 12.01
CA LEU A 48 -12.00 -10.35 11.08
C LEU A 48 -11.55 -11.67 10.47
N SER A 49 -11.16 -11.61 9.20
CA SER A 49 -10.59 -12.74 8.47
C SER A 49 -9.32 -12.29 7.77
N LEU A 50 -8.18 -12.79 8.25
CA LEU A 50 -6.88 -12.57 7.59
C LEU A 50 -6.94 -13.06 6.15
N GLN A 51 -6.53 -12.21 5.20
CA GLN A 51 -6.50 -12.56 3.78
C GLN A 51 -5.07 -12.74 3.27
N HIS A 52 -4.17 -11.82 3.65
CA HIS A 52 -2.85 -11.75 3.08
C HIS A 52 -1.90 -10.92 3.95
N LYS A 53 -0.61 -11.24 3.89
CA LYS A 53 0.49 -10.46 4.45
C LYS A 53 1.50 -10.17 3.35
N GLU A 54 1.89 -8.92 3.25
CA GLU A 54 2.93 -8.44 2.34
C GLU A 54 4.10 -7.90 3.16
N TYR A 55 5.31 -8.32 2.79
CA TYR A 55 6.54 -7.89 3.44
C TYR A 55 7.11 -6.70 2.66
N LEU A 56 7.15 -5.56 3.32
CA LEU A 56 7.64 -4.31 2.80
C LEU A 56 9.10 -4.09 3.23
N GLU A 57 9.73 -3.06 2.69
CA GLU A 57 11.09 -2.71 3.10
C GLU A 57 11.20 -2.37 4.59
N ASP A 58 12.41 -2.53 5.12
CA ASP A 58 12.77 -2.22 6.52
C ASP A 58 12.00 -3.04 7.57
N GLY A 59 11.60 -4.26 7.19
CA GLY A 59 10.92 -5.20 8.09
C GLY A 59 9.48 -4.81 8.43
N ILE A 60 8.90 -3.89 7.65
CA ILE A 60 7.49 -3.52 7.78
C ILE A 60 6.63 -4.63 7.18
N VAL A 61 5.55 -4.98 7.87
CA VAL A 61 4.56 -5.96 7.39
C VAL A 61 3.22 -5.28 7.21
N GLN A 62 2.73 -5.31 5.98
CA GLN A 62 1.38 -4.92 5.63
C GLN A 62 0.46 -6.14 5.72
N THR A 63 -0.59 -6.06 6.53
CA THR A 63 -1.54 -7.16 6.71
C THR A 63 -2.93 -6.74 6.27
N HIS A 64 -3.57 -7.58 5.48
CA HIS A 64 -4.93 -7.37 4.97
C HIS A 64 -5.93 -8.30 5.61
N TRP A 65 -7.06 -7.70 5.99
CA TRP A 65 -8.16 -8.34 6.66
C TRP A 65 -9.46 -8.02 5.94
N ILE A 66 -10.41 -8.94 5.99
CA ILE A 66 -11.80 -8.67 5.66
C ILE A 66 -12.59 -8.62 6.96
N TRP A 67 -13.34 -7.55 7.13
CA TRP A 67 -14.27 -7.39 8.25
C TRP A 67 -15.69 -7.77 7.83
N LYS A 68 -16.17 -8.91 8.33
CA LYS A 68 -17.46 -9.51 7.94
C LYS A 68 -18.58 -8.99 8.86
N LYS A 69 -19.14 -7.81 8.57
CA LYS A 69 -20.30 -7.31 9.33
C LYS A 69 -21.61 -7.95 8.85
N GLN A 70 -22.37 -8.55 9.76
CA GLN A 70 -23.54 -9.40 9.44
C GLN A 70 -24.77 -8.71 8.81
N LYS A 71 -24.84 -7.36 8.74
CA LYS A 71 -26.13 -6.68 8.47
C LYS A 71 -26.27 -5.87 7.18
N ARG A 72 -25.24 -5.75 6.33
CA ARG A 72 -25.38 -5.12 5.00
C ARG A 72 -24.36 -5.79 4.07
N ASN A 73 -24.71 -6.04 2.80
CA ASN A 73 -23.85 -6.63 1.74
C ASN A 73 -22.59 -5.81 1.40
N LYS A 74 -22.06 -4.99 2.32
CA LYS A 74 -20.86 -4.17 2.13
C LYS A 74 -19.70 -4.85 2.86
N THR A 75 -18.76 -5.38 2.08
CA THR A 75 -17.48 -5.88 2.60
C THR A 75 -16.61 -4.68 2.99
N ILE A 76 -16.15 -4.63 4.24
CA ILE A 76 -15.18 -3.65 4.71
C ILE A 76 -13.82 -4.33 4.74
N TYR A 77 -12.82 -3.66 4.18
CA TYR A 77 -11.43 -4.09 4.24
C TYR A 77 -10.75 -3.35 5.38
N PHE A 78 -9.82 -4.05 6.01
CA PHE A 78 -9.00 -3.50 7.07
C PHE A 78 -7.54 -3.83 6.75
N MET A 79 -6.69 -2.82 6.75
CA MET A 79 -5.26 -2.93 6.49
C MET A 79 -4.49 -2.39 7.68
N THR A 80 -3.39 -3.06 8.03
CA THR A 80 -2.48 -2.60 9.07
C THR A 80 -1.05 -2.59 8.58
N LEU A 81 -0.25 -1.59 8.97
CA LEU A 81 1.20 -1.67 8.90
C LEU A 81 1.77 -1.92 10.30
N SER A 82 2.74 -2.82 10.37
CA SER A 82 3.41 -3.17 11.62
C SER A 82 4.90 -3.33 11.45
N ILE A 83 5.65 -3.11 12.52
CA ILE A 83 7.09 -3.37 12.60
C ILE A 83 7.37 -4.10 13.91
N GLY A 84 8.05 -5.26 13.85
CA GLY A 84 8.24 -6.13 15.02
C GLY A 84 6.92 -6.49 15.72
N GLY A 85 5.85 -6.69 14.95
CA GLY A 85 4.51 -7.03 15.45
C GLY A 85 3.69 -5.84 16.00
N LYS A 86 4.29 -4.64 16.16
CA LYS A 86 3.59 -3.44 16.65
C LYS A 86 2.92 -2.69 15.50
N ILE A 87 1.61 -2.49 15.59
CA ILE A 87 0.80 -1.82 14.58
C ILE A 87 0.90 -0.29 14.75
N PHE A 88 1.46 0.38 13.75
CA PHE A 88 1.62 1.84 13.74
C PHE A 88 0.68 2.55 12.76
N TYR A 89 0.07 1.83 11.82
CA TYR A 89 -0.89 2.37 10.87
C TYR A 89 -2.06 1.41 10.70
N ARG A 90 -3.27 1.96 10.58
CA ARG A 90 -4.54 1.25 10.39
C ARG A 90 -5.37 2.01 9.37
N GLU A 91 -5.98 1.29 8.45
CA GLU A 91 -6.95 1.84 7.52
C GLU A 91 -8.13 0.87 7.33
N PHE A 92 -9.34 1.38 7.52
CA PHE A 92 -10.57 0.74 7.09
C PHE A 92 -11.04 1.39 5.80
N TYR A 93 -11.38 0.58 4.81
CA TYR A 93 -11.82 1.10 3.52
C TYR A 93 -12.90 0.21 2.89
N LYS A 94 -13.69 0.80 2.00
CA LYS A 94 -14.56 0.09 1.08
C LYS A 94 -13.93 0.09 -0.30
N ARG A 95 -14.30 -0.92 -1.09
CA ARG A 95 -14.01 -0.94 -2.51
C ARG A 95 -15.31 -0.83 -3.30
N SER A 96 -15.24 -0.15 -4.42
CA SER A 96 -16.28 -0.10 -5.44
C SER A 96 -15.63 -0.19 -6.81
N LEU A 97 -16.37 -0.74 -7.78
CA LEU A 97 -16.02 -0.52 -9.18
C LEU A 97 -16.40 0.92 -9.52
N THR A 98 -15.55 1.61 -10.28
CA THR A 98 -15.88 2.90 -10.87
C THR A 98 -17.08 2.75 -11.81
N GLU A 99 -17.75 3.86 -12.14
CA GLU A 99 -18.97 3.84 -12.97
C GLU A 99 -18.73 3.27 -14.38
N ASP A 100 -17.50 3.37 -14.87
CA ASP A 100 -17.04 2.79 -16.14
C ASP A 100 -16.66 1.29 -16.03
N PHE A 101 -16.68 0.71 -14.82
CA PHE A 101 -16.25 -0.66 -14.51
C PHE A 101 -14.80 -1.00 -14.89
N GLU A 102 -13.99 0.01 -15.21
CA GLU A 102 -12.60 -0.18 -15.64
C GLU A 102 -11.63 -0.17 -14.47
N ARG A 103 -11.98 0.47 -13.34
CA ARG A 103 -11.09 0.68 -12.21
C ARG A 103 -11.72 0.34 -10.87
N MET A 104 -10.86 -0.02 -9.93
CA MET A 104 -11.24 -0.15 -8.52
C MET A 104 -11.05 1.20 -7.85
N SER A 105 -12.13 1.73 -7.25
CA SER A 105 -12.05 2.87 -6.34
C SER A 105 -12.03 2.37 -4.88
N TYR A 106 -11.30 3.11 -4.05
CA TYR A 106 -11.19 2.85 -2.62
C TYR A 106 -11.70 4.07 -1.86
N GLU A 107 -12.67 3.84 -0.98
CA GLU A 107 -13.22 4.86 -0.09
C GLU A 107 -12.68 4.57 1.31
N THR A 108 -11.76 5.41 1.79
CA THR A 108 -11.26 5.36 3.15
C THR A 108 -12.38 5.73 4.12
N LEU A 109 -12.66 4.83 5.06
CA LEU A 109 -13.69 5.01 6.08
C LEU A 109 -13.13 5.53 7.39
N HIS A 110 -11.93 5.06 7.75
CA HIS A 110 -11.29 5.38 9.02
C HIS A 110 -9.79 5.10 8.92
N THR A 111 -8.97 5.99 9.46
CA THR A 111 -7.52 5.80 9.59
C THR A 111 -7.08 6.10 11.01
N SER A 112 -6.11 5.33 11.49
CA SER A 112 -5.51 5.55 12.80
C SER A 112 -4.00 5.31 12.73
N VAL A 113 -3.24 6.28 13.24
CA VAL A 113 -1.79 6.33 13.14
C VAL A 113 -1.19 6.51 14.52
N ASP A 114 -0.21 5.67 14.86
CA ASP A 114 0.68 5.91 15.99
C ASP A 114 1.83 6.80 15.52
N ASN A 115 1.69 8.11 15.73
CA ASN A 115 2.67 9.10 15.27
C ASN A 115 4.06 8.87 15.89
N PHE A 116 4.14 8.37 17.12
CA PHE A 116 5.42 8.12 17.77
C PHE A 116 6.18 6.97 17.10
N LEU A 117 5.48 5.89 16.77
CA LEU A 117 6.07 4.79 16.02
C LEU A 117 6.37 5.20 14.57
N LEU A 118 5.47 5.93 13.92
CA LEU A 118 5.69 6.43 12.56
C LEU A 118 6.93 7.32 12.47
N ASP A 119 7.09 8.27 13.39
CA ASP A 119 8.27 9.15 13.46
C ASP A 119 9.56 8.35 13.63
N ARG A 120 9.53 7.31 14.46
CA ARG A 120 10.68 6.42 14.66
C ARG A 120 11.02 5.65 13.39
N VAL A 121 10.02 5.14 12.69
CA VAL A 121 10.20 4.43 11.42
C VAL A 121 10.76 5.39 10.36
N ASN A 122 10.18 6.58 10.20
CA ASN A 122 10.63 7.59 9.24
C ASN A 122 12.09 8.01 9.51
N LYS A 123 12.46 8.23 10.77
CA LYS A 123 13.86 8.55 11.16
C LYS A 123 14.83 7.43 10.82
N THR A 124 14.44 6.18 11.04
CA THR A 124 15.27 5.02 10.73
C THR A 124 15.48 4.89 9.22
N ARG A 125 14.44 5.13 8.44
CA ARG A 125 14.46 5.09 6.97
C ARG A 125 15.12 6.30 6.32
N GLN A 126 15.28 7.40 7.05
CA GLN A 126 15.69 8.71 6.51
C GLN A 126 14.73 9.22 5.41
N SER A 127 13.48 8.76 5.41
CA SER A 127 12.45 9.17 4.46
C SER A 127 11.05 8.99 5.07
N GLU A 128 10.11 9.82 4.64
CA GLU A 128 8.71 9.69 5.04
C GLU A 128 8.03 8.50 4.33
N ILE A 129 7.22 7.76 5.07
CA ILE A 129 6.34 6.74 4.49
C ILE A 129 5.21 7.43 3.73
N ASN A 130 5.20 7.25 2.40
CA ASN A 130 4.03 7.56 1.59
C ASN A 130 3.03 6.40 1.63
N VAL A 131 1.94 6.58 2.37
CA VAL A 131 0.86 5.57 2.51
C VAL A 131 0.03 5.38 1.24
N ASP A 132 0.12 6.29 0.27
CA ASP A 132 -0.55 6.14 -1.02
C ASP A 132 0.14 5.08 -1.89
N HIS A 133 1.37 4.69 -1.54
CA HIS A 133 2.10 3.64 -2.22
C HIS A 133 1.75 2.22 -1.73
N LEU A 134 0.83 2.10 -0.77
CA LEU A 134 0.38 0.83 -0.23
C LEU A 134 -0.59 0.13 -1.20
N SER A 135 -0.43 -1.19 -1.32
CA SER A 135 -1.37 -2.01 -2.08
C SER A 135 -2.70 -2.14 -1.30
N ARG A 136 -3.84 -2.26 -2.00
CA ARG A 136 -5.16 -2.47 -1.39
C ARG A 136 -5.85 -3.63 -2.11
N LEU A 137 -6.47 -4.54 -1.35
CA LEU A 137 -7.17 -5.69 -1.91
C LEU A 137 -8.25 -5.29 -2.93
N PRO A 138 -8.39 -6.03 -4.05
CA PRO A 138 -7.73 -7.30 -4.34
C PRO A 138 -6.35 -7.14 -4.99
N LYS A 139 -5.89 -5.91 -5.24
CA LYS A 139 -4.58 -5.65 -5.84
C LYS A 139 -3.50 -6.13 -4.89
N ARG A 140 -2.54 -6.86 -5.43
CA ARG A 140 -1.28 -7.23 -4.78
C ARG A 140 -0.19 -6.61 -5.61
N SER A 141 0.85 -6.08 -4.96
CA SER A 141 1.99 -5.58 -5.71
C SER A 141 2.76 -6.78 -6.26
N VAL A 142 2.97 -6.76 -7.57
CA VAL A 142 3.67 -7.82 -8.29
C VAL A 142 4.69 -7.19 -9.21
N PHE A 143 5.92 -7.69 -9.13
CA PHE A 143 6.95 -7.44 -10.11
C PHE A 143 6.90 -8.44 -11.29
N GLY A 144 7.12 -7.97 -12.51
CA GLY A 144 7.29 -8.83 -13.66
C GLY A 144 7.36 -8.05 -14.97
N GLU A 145 8.09 -8.59 -15.95
CA GLU A 145 8.33 -7.88 -17.21
C GLU A 145 7.33 -8.22 -18.32
N ALA A 146 6.61 -9.34 -18.15
CA ALA A 146 5.69 -9.90 -19.12
C ALA A 146 4.71 -10.84 -18.40
N CYS A 147 3.72 -10.24 -17.73
CA CYS A 147 2.77 -10.96 -16.89
C CYS A 147 1.43 -11.16 -17.58
N PHE A 148 0.75 -12.24 -17.18
CA PHE A 148 -0.60 -12.60 -17.64
C PHE A 148 -0.70 -12.88 -19.15
N TYR A 149 -1.94 -13.09 -19.63
CA TYR A 149 -2.26 -13.54 -20.98
C TYR A 149 -1.77 -12.59 -22.09
N SER A 150 -1.59 -11.32 -21.78
CA SER A 150 -1.13 -10.27 -22.71
C SER A 150 0.38 -10.03 -22.66
N ALA A 151 1.12 -10.75 -21.80
CA ALA A 151 2.55 -10.52 -21.56
C ALA A 151 2.87 -9.03 -21.27
N THR A 152 1.95 -8.35 -20.58
CA THR A 152 2.05 -6.92 -20.28
C THR A 152 2.73 -6.70 -18.94
N LEU A 153 3.31 -5.51 -18.77
CA LEU A 153 3.75 -5.06 -17.46
C LEU A 153 2.54 -5.01 -16.49
N PRO A 154 2.72 -5.39 -15.22
CA PRO A 154 1.82 -5.03 -14.14
C PRO A 154 1.61 -3.51 -14.04
N GLU A 155 0.56 -3.08 -13.35
CA GLU A 155 0.16 -1.67 -13.20
C GLU A 155 1.32 -0.75 -12.75
N ASP A 156 2.08 -1.14 -11.73
CA ASP A 156 3.25 -0.38 -11.26
C ASP A 156 4.34 -0.25 -12.34
N GLY A 157 4.51 -1.29 -13.18
CA GLY A 157 5.44 -1.26 -14.31
C GLY A 157 4.96 -0.37 -15.46
N LEU A 158 3.65 -0.36 -15.72
CA LEU A 158 3.03 0.55 -16.70
C LEU A 158 3.15 2.02 -16.25
N GLU A 159 2.92 2.31 -14.97
CA GLU A 159 3.09 3.65 -14.43
C GLU A 159 4.56 4.08 -14.54
N MET A 160 5.51 3.21 -14.20
CA MET A 160 6.93 3.51 -14.42
C MET A 160 7.24 3.81 -15.89
N MET A 161 6.74 3.02 -16.86
CA MET A 161 6.98 3.28 -18.28
C MET A 161 6.39 4.62 -18.74
N LYS A 162 5.23 5.01 -18.18
CA LYS A 162 4.65 6.33 -18.39
C LYS A 162 5.56 7.43 -17.84
N LEU A 163 6.07 7.29 -16.61
CA LEU A 163 7.00 8.26 -16.01
C LEU A 163 8.30 8.37 -16.81
N VAL A 164 8.83 7.27 -17.35
CA VAL A 164 9.99 7.27 -18.26
C VAL A 164 9.66 8.05 -19.54
N LYS A 165 8.51 7.80 -20.16
CA LYS A 165 8.08 8.51 -21.38
C LYS A 165 7.92 10.02 -21.13
N GLU A 166 7.37 10.39 -19.98
CA GLU A 166 7.18 11.79 -19.55
C GLU A 166 8.48 12.42 -19.01
N LYS A 167 9.56 11.65 -18.87
CA LYS A 167 10.83 12.05 -18.26
C LYS A 167 10.64 12.60 -16.83
N ASN A 168 9.67 12.06 -16.10
CA ASN A 168 9.37 12.50 -14.73
C ASN A 168 10.30 11.83 -13.73
N VAL A 169 11.53 12.35 -13.65
CA VAL A 169 12.59 11.85 -12.75
C VAL A 169 12.18 11.97 -11.28
N THR A 170 11.56 13.09 -10.91
CA THR A 170 11.15 13.37 -9.53
C THR A 170 10.22 12.28 -8.98
N GLU A 171 9.20 11.88 -9.75
CA GLU A 171 8.27 10.84 -9.32
C GLU A 171 8.92 9.45 -9.26
N LEU A 172 9.86 9.16 -10.17
CA LEU A 172 10.66 7.93 -10.11
C LEU A 172 11.55 7.90 -8.87
N GLU A 173 12.21 9.02 -8.52
CA GLU A 173 13.01 9.12 -7.30
C GLU A 173 12.17 9.02 -6.02
N GLN A 174 10.95 9.55 -6.02
CA GLN A 174 9.99 9.37 -4.93
C GLN A 174 9.54 7.90 -4.82
N SER A 175 9.24 7.27 -5.96
CA SER A 175 8.89 5.84 -6.02
C SER A 175 10.03 4.93 -5.55
N LEU A 176 11.29 5.33 -5.76
CA LEU A 176 12.48 4.64 -5.26
C LEU A 176 12.58 4.64 -3.72
N ARG A 177 11.98 5.63 -3.06
CA ARG A 177 11.92 5.76 -1.59
C ARG A 177 10.65 5.15 -0.98
N SER A 178 9.74 4.68 -1.82
CA SER A 178 8.51 3.98 -1.41
C SER A 178 8.79 2.88 -0.40
N ILE A 179 7.83 2.54 0.46
CA ILE A 179 7.94 1.33 1.30
C ILE A 179 7.62 0.05 0.53
N ASN A 180 7.00 0.19 -0.64
CA ASN A 180 6.61 -0.92 -1.50
C ASN A 180 7.79 -1.37 -2.38
N PRO A 181 8.34 -2.57 -2.16
CA PRO A 181 9.52 -3.05 -2.88
C PRO A 181 9.30 -3.23 -4.39
N VAL A 182 8.08 -3.55 -4.82
CA VAL A 182 7.77 -3.66 -6.27
C VAL A 182 7.88 -2.29 -6.94
N LYS A 183 7.32 -1.24 -6.34
CA LYS A 183 7.44 0.14 -6.84
C LYS A 183 8.91 0.58 -6.89
N GLN A 184 9.71 0.21 -5.89
CA GLN A 184 11.14 0.52 -5.88
C GLN A 184 11.90 -0.17 -7.01
N VAL A 185 11.63 -1.45 -7.28
CA VAL A 185 12.26 -2.19 -8.39
C VAL A 185 11.93 -1.53 -9.72
N TYR A 186 10.65 -1.20 -9.97
CA TYR A 186 10.30 -0.50 -11.21
C TYR A 186 10.95 0.88 -11.27
N ALA A 187 10.91 1.68 -10.20
CA ALA A 187 11.58 2.97 -10.15
C ALA A 187 13.07 2.88 -10.50
N TYR A 188 13.78 1.90 -9.92
CA TYR A 188 15.18 1.60 -10.25
C TYR A 188 15.34 1.35 -11.76
N LEU A 189 14.52 0.49 -12.35
CA LEU A 189 14.60 0.13 -13.77
C LEU A 189 14.27 1.34 -14.68
N GLY A 190 13.28 2.15 -14.31
CA GLY A 190 12.90 3.36 -15.04
C GLY A 190 14.03 4.40 -15.03
N LEU A 191 14.66 4.60 -13.88
CA LEU A 191 15.84 5.45 -13.73
C LEU A 191 17.02 4.96 -14.59
N LYS A 192 17.28 3.64 -14.63
CA LYS A 192 18.31 3.04 -15.51
C LYS A 192 17.99 3.25 -16.99
N LEU A 193 16.73 3.13 -17.39
CA LEU A 193 16.30 3.41 -18.76
C LEU A 193 16.62 4.87 -19.13
N LEU A 194 16.21 5.83 -18.30
CA LEU A 194 16.44 7.26 -18.52
C LEU A 194 17.92 7.63 -18.57
N GLN A 195 18.74 7.09 -17.67
CA GLN A 195 20.20 7.26 -17.72
C GLN A 195 20.79 6.78 -19.04
N ALA A 196 20.29 5.66 -19.55
CA ALA A 196 20.79 5.06 -20.78
C ALA A 196 20.29 5.73 -22.07
N THR A 197 19.16 6.45 -22.03
CA THR A 197 18.55 7.05 -23.24
C THR A 197 18.72 8.56 -23.34
N ASP A 198 18.77 9.27 -22.21
CA ASP A 198 18.61 10.73 -22.19
C ASP A 198 19.69 11.47 -21.38
N SER A 199 20.74 10.76 -20.91
CA SER A 199 21.83 11.35 -20.09
C SER A 199 21.34 12.15 -18.88
N ILE A 200 20.25 11.69 -18.26
CA ILE A 200 19.64 12.32 -17.10
C ILE A 200 20.53 12.11 -15.87
N GLN A 201 20.77 13.20 -15.13
CA GLN A 201 21.44 13.14 -13.84
C GLN A 201 20.44 12.71 -12.76
N ILE A 202 20.83 11.71 -11.97
CA ILE A 202 20.12 11.24 -10.79
C ILE A 202 20.82 11.84 -9.57
N THR A 203 20.07 12.18 -8.53
CA THR A 203 20.66 12.71 -7.30
C THR A 203 21.57 11.68 -6.62
N ASP A 204 22.55 12.16 -5.85
CA ASP A 204 23.45 11.28 -5.08
C ASP A 204 22.67 10.41 -4.08
N GLU A 205 21.62 10.96 -3.49
CA GLU A 205 20.73 10.25 -2.57
C GLU A 205 19.99 9.09 -3.27
N SER A 206 19.41 9.35 -4.43
CA SER A 206 18.77 8.30 -5.23
C SER A 206 19.78 7.26 -5.72
N THR A 207 20.99 7.69 -6.11
CA THR A 207 22.07 6.76 -6.49
C THR A 207 22.45 5.84 -5.33
N LYS A 208 22.61 6.39 -4.13
CA LYS A 208 22.85 5.60 -2.92
C LYS A 208 21.69 4.63 -2.67
N ARG A 209 20.44 5.09 -2.79
CA ARG A 209 19.26 4.23 -2.60
C ARG A 209 19.21 3.09 -3.61
N MET A 210 19.56 3.34 -4.88
CA MET A 210 19.66 2.29 -5.89
C MET A 210 20.70 1.22 -5.49
N MET A 211 21.86 1.62 -4.98
CA MET A 211 22.89 0.67 -4.49
C MET A 211 22.45 -0.13 -3.26
N GLU A 212 21.59 0.43 -2.40
CA GLU A 212 20.99 -0.29 -1.27
C GLU A 212 20.00 -1.35 -1.76
N LEU A 213 19.17 -1.02 -2.76
CA LEU A 213 18.20 -1.98 -3.33
C LEU A 213 18.88 -3.18 -3.99
N GLU A 214 20.02 -2.99 -4.64
CA GLU A 214 20.85 -4.08 -5.19
C GLU A 214 21.30 -5.10 -4.13
N LYS A 215 21.19 -4.76 -2.84
CA LYS A 215 21.52 -5.61 -1.70
C LYS A 215 20.29 -6.05 -0.89
N SER A 216 19.09 -5.57 -1.26
CA SER A 216 17.87 -5.85 -0.51
C SER A 216 17.50 -7.33 -0.57
N THR A 217 17.30 -7.91 0.61
CA THR A 217 16.80 -9.28 0.77
C THR A 217 15.27 -9.36 0.85
N THR A 218 14.58 -8.22 0.77
CA THR A 218 13.12 -8.17 0.75
C THR A 218 12.62 -8.92 -0.48
N ALA A 219 11.72 -9.89 -0.27
CA ALA A 219 11.16 -10.68 -1.35
C ALA A 219 9.91 -10.01 -1.92
N VAL A 220 9.81 -9.98 -3.24
CA VAL A 220 8.61 -9.54 -3.96
C VAL A 220 7.93 -10.73 -4.61
N TYR A 221 6.61 -10.63 -4.76
CA TYR A 221 5.89 -11.51 -5.66
C TYR A 221 6.31 -11.19 -7.10
N SER A 222 7.05 -12.10 -7.70
CA SER A 222 7.48 -12.05 -9.07
C SER A 222 6.58 -12.92 -9.94
N CYS A 223 6.28 -12.44 -11.13
CA CYS A 223 5.58 -13.22 -12.14
C CYS A 223 6.48 -13.45 -13.38
N SER A 224 6.55 -14.72 -13.77
CA SER A 224 7.28 -15.23 -14.94
C SER A 224 6.29 -15.86 -15.93
N GLY A 225 5.49 -15.02 -16.58
CA GLY A 225 4.49 -15.44 -17.57
C GLY A 225 3.05 -15.47 -17.03
N CYS A 226 2.24 -16.43 -17.45
CA CYS A 226 0.79 -16.38 -17.20
C CYS A 226 0.36 -16.86 -15.79
N THR A 227 1.08 -17.81 -15.19
CA THR A 227 0.58 -18.54 -14.00
C THR A 227 1.61 -18.80 -12.91
N GLN A 228 2.89 -18.51 -13.16
CA GLN A 228 3.97 -18.77 -12.20
C GLN A 228 4.21 -17.54 -11.34
N TRP A 229 4.06 -17.72 -10.03
CA TRP A 229 4.32 -16.73 -9.00
C TRP A 229 5.41 -17.25 -8.10
N GLU A 230 6.51 -16.52 -8.01
CA GLU A 230 7.64 -16.86 -7.16
C GLU A 230 7.95 -15.71 -6.22
N PHE A 231 8.44 -16.03 -5.03
CA PHE A 231 8.98 -15.02 -4.12
C PHE A 231 10.47 -14.90 -4.37
N ILE A 232 10.88 -13.79 -4.98
CA ILE A 232 12.26 -13.54 -5.37
C ILE A 232 12.73 -12.28 -4.65
N ALA A 233 13.96 -12.31 -4.12
CA ALA A 233 14.53 -11.15 -3.45
C ALA A 233 14.79 -10.01 -4.46
N VAL A 234 14.59 -8.77 -4.02
CA VAL A 234 14.84 -7.56 -4.84
C VAL A 234 16.24 -7.59 -5.46
N LYS A 235 17.28 -7.95 -4.68
CA LYS A 235 18.66 -8.08 -5.20
C LYS A 235 18.79 -9.03 -6.40
N ASP A 236 17.98 -10.09 -6.46
CA ASP A 236 18.06 -11.10 -7.52
C ASP A 236 17.37 -10.60 -8.81
N HIS A 237 16.42 -9.66 -8.69
CA HIS A 237 15.87 -8.92 -9.83
C HIS A 237 16.82 -7.85 -10.35
N LEU A 238 17.62 -7.25 -9.47
CA LEU A 238 18.49 -6.12 -9.79
C LEU A 238 19.93 -6.51 -10.16
N THR A 239 20.16 -7.77 -10.55
CA THR A 239 21.46 -8.19 -11.09
C THR A 239 21.78 -7.47 -12.39
N SER A 240 23.06 -7.24 -12.68
CA SER A 240 23.48 -6.55 -13.91
C SER A 240 22.94 -7.22 -15.18
N GLU A 241 22.83 -8.55 -15.19
CA GLU A 241 22.26 -9.31 -16.30
C GLU A 241 20.76 -8.99 -16.47
N ASN A 242 19.98 -9.08 -15.39
CA ASN A 242 18.53 -8.85 -15.43
C ASN A 242 18.20 -7.41 -15.81
N VAL A 243 18.90 -6.44 -15.21
CA VAL A 243 18.75 -5.01 -15.54
C VAL A 243 19.10 -4.76 -17.01
N THR A 244 20.18 -5.36 -17.52
CA THR A 244 20.55 -5.24 -18.94
C THR A 244 19.51 -5.87 -19.86
N ARG A 245 18.98 -7.04 -19.50
CA ARG A 245 17.92 -7.72 -20.25
C ARG A 245 16.66 -6.85 -20.34
N PHE A 246 16.21 -6.32 -19.21
CA PHE A 246 15.09 -5.39 -19.14
C PHE A 246 15.33 -4.16 -20.03
N MET A 247 16.48 -3.50 -19.87
CA MET A 247 16.81 -2.31 -20.67
C MET A 247 16.81 -2.60 -22.17
N ASN A 248 17.38 -3.73 -22.61
CA ASN A 248 17.44 -4.09 -24.02
C ASN A 248 16.05 -4.36 -24.62
N ARG A 249 15.13 -4.88 -23.81
CA ARG A 249 13.73 -5.11 -24.22
C ARG A 249 13.01 -3.78 -24.50
N TRP A 250 13.19 -2.80 -23.63
CA TRP A 250 12.38 -1.56 -23.65
C TRP A 250 13.06 -0.36 -24.34
N LYS A 251 14.38 -0.42 -24.58
CA LYS A 251 15.08 0.58 -25.42
C LYS A 251 14.61 0.59 -26.88
N ARG A 252 14.08 -0.53 -27.37
CA ARG A 252 13.69 -0.73 -28.79
C ARG A 252 12.27 -0.26 -29.12
N THR A 253 11.46 0.08 -28.12
CA THR A 253 10.04 0.47 -28.28
C THR A 253 9.83 1.96 -28.60
N LYS A 254 10.78 2.60 -29.29
CA LYS A 254 10.62 3.98 -29.81
C LYS A 254 9.85 4.00 -31.13
#